data_AF-A0A9E1MPM3-F1
#
_entry.id   AF-A0A9E1MPM3-F1
#
_cell.length_a   1.000
_cell.length_b   1.000
_cell.length_c   1.000
_cell.angle_alpha   90.00
_cell.angle_beta   90.00
_cell.angle_gamma   90.00
#
_symmetry.space_group_name_H-M   'P 1'
#
loop_
_entity.id
_entity.type
_entity.pdbx_description
1 polymer ?
#
loop_
_entity_poly.entity_id
_entity_poly.type
_entity_poly.pdbx_seq_one_letter_code
_entity_poly.pdbx_strand_id
1 'polypeptide(L)' 'LSDALEKLEDREREIITLRFGLDGRPERTQKEVADRLGISQSYISRLEKRIISRLKREILRML' A
#
# COMPACT_ATOMS: atom_id res chain seq x y z
N LEU A 1 -8.32 -8.65 7.74
CA LEU A 1 -7.30 -7.96 6.92
C LEU A 1 -7.68 -7.98 5.43
N SER A 2 -8.10 -9.12 4.89
CA SER A 2 -8.58 -9.24 3.49
C SER A 2 -9.63 -8.18 3.14
N ASP A 3 -10.68 -8.06 3.94
CA ASP A 3 -11.81 -7.14 3.69
C ASP A 3 -11.40 -5.65 3.64
N ALA A 4 -10.37 -5.27 4.41
CA ALA A 4 -9.87 -3.90 4.42
C ALA A 4 -9.01 -3.59 3.18
N LEU A 5 -8.29 -4.60 2.67
CA LEU A 5 -7.51 -4.50 1.43
C LEU A 5 -8.41 -4.50 0.19
N GLU A 6 -9.56 -5.17 0.25
CA GLU A 6 -10.55 -5.18 -0.82
C GLU A 6 -11.12 -3.79 -1.12
N LYS A 7 -11.18 -2.91 -0.11
CA LYS A 7 -11.66 -1.53 -0.26
C LYS A 7 -10.63 -0.60 -0.91
N LEU A 8 -9.37 -1.01 -1.05
CA LEU A 8 -8.35 -0.23 -1.75
C LEU A 8 -8.59 -0.27 -3.25
N GLU A 9 -8.40 0.89 -3.89
CA GLU A 9 -8.33 0.95 -5.36
C GLU A 9 -7.15 0.12 -5.87
N ASP A 10 -7.22 -0.34 -7.11
CA ASP A 10 -6.21 -1.25 -7.70
C ASP A 10 -4.79 -0.71 -7.55
N ARG A 11 -4.59 0.59 -7.74
CA ARG A 11 -3.28 1.24 -7.60
C ARG A 11 -2.80 1.26 -6.15
N GLU A 12 -3.68 1.51 -5.20
CA GLU A 12 -3.35 1.49 -3.77
C GLU A 12 -3.02 0.06 -3.31
N ARG A 13 -3.78 -0.92 -3.80
CA ARG A 13 -3.54 -2.34 -3.55
C ARG A 13 -2.21 -2.80 -4.14
N GLU A 14 -1.90 -2.41 -5.37
CA GLU A 14 -0.61 -2.70 -6.02
C GLU A 14 0.56 -2.15 -5.18
N ILE A 15 0.48 -0.88 -4.76
CA ILE A 15 1.53 -0.23 -3.96
C ILE A 15 1.77 -0.97 -2.64
N ILE A 16 0.70 -1.26 -1.88
CA ILE A 16 0.82 -1.96 -0.58
C ILE A 16 1.28 -3.40 -0.77
N THR A 17 0.81 -4.09 -1.82
CA THR A 17 1.26 -5.45 -2.13
C THR A 17 2.76 -5.48 -2.37
N LEU A 18 3.28 -4.55 -3.17
CA LEU A 18 4.72 -4.43 -3.43
C LEU A 18 5.53 -3.99 -2.19
N ARG A 19 4.99 -3.05 -1.39
CA ARG A 19 5.68 -2.51 -0.21
C ARG A 19 5.82 -3.53 0.91
N PHE A 20 4.87 -4.46 1.04
CA PHE A 20 4.78 -5.38 2.18
C PHE A 20 4.79 -6.87 1.77
N GLY A 21 5.00 -7.19 0.50
CA GLY A 21 5.12 -8.57 0.04
C GLY A 21 3.84 -9.40 0.15
N LEU A 22 2.67 -8.77 0.00
CA LEU A 22 1.38 -9.44 0.26
C LEU A 22 1.04 -10.54 -0.77
N ASP A 23 1.79 -10.60 -1.87
CA ASP A 23 1.72 -11.64 -2.91
C ASP A 23 2.76 -12.77 -2.71
N GLY A 24 3.37 -12.84 -1.52
CA GLY A 24 4.39 -13.85 -1.18
C GLY A 24 5.78 -13.53 -1.74
N ARG A 25 5.98 -12.33 -2.30
CA ARG A 25 7.29 -11.83 -2.74
C ARG A 25 7.96 -11.01 -1.64
N PRO A 26 9.29 -10.80 -1.70
CA PRO A 26 9.96 -9.89 -0.78
C PRO A 26 9.38 -8.47 -0.84
N GLU A 27 9.32 -7.82 0.32
CA GLU A 27 8.99 -6.40 0.41
C GLU A 27 9.98 -5.55 -0.39
N ARG A 28 9.47 -4.42 -0.90
CA ARG A 28 10.26 -3.46 -1.69
C ARG A 28 10.24 -2.12 -1.02
N THR A 29 11.35 -1.40 -1.01
CA THR A 29 11.45 -0.01 -0.55
C THR A 29 10.55 0.93 -1.36
N GLN A 30 10.26 2.11 -0.80
CA GLN A 30 9.50 3.15 -1.53
C GLN A 30 10.19 3.56 -2.84
N LYS A 31 11.52 3.55 -2.87
CA LYS A 31 12.31 3.85 -4.08
C LYS A 31 12.12 2.78 -5.14
N GLU A 32 12.25 1.50 -4.78
CA GLU A 32 12.07 0.39 -5.74
C GLU A 32 10.64 0.31 -6.29
N VAL A 33 9.63 0.63 -5.48
CA VAL A 33 8.25 0.74 -5.94
C VAL A 33 8.09 1.94 -6.87
N ALA A 34 8.66 3.09 -6.53
CA ALA A 34 8.64 4.29 -7.36
C ALA A 34 9.29 4.06 -8.73
N ASP A 35 10.48 3.46 -8.74
CA ASP A 35 11.23 3.12 -9.96
C ASP A 35 10.43 2.17 -10.85
N ARG A 36 9.80 1.13 -10.27
CA ARG A 36 8.93 0.21 -11.01
C ARG A 36 7.69 0.88 -11.60
N LEU A 37 7.10 1.81 -10.86
CA LEU A 37 5.83 2.43 -11.20
C LEU A 37 5.97 3.71 -12.03
N GLY A 38 7.21 4.15 -12.32
CA GLY A 38 7.49 5.33 -13.13
C GLY A 38 7.06 6.64 -12.45
N ILE A 39 7.08 6.69 -11.12
CA ILE A 39 6.66 7.86 -10.33
C ILE A 39 7.68 8.20 -9.26
N SER A 40 7.59 9.36 -8.63
CA SER A 40 8.56 9.75 -7.60
C SER A 40 8.39 8.98 -6.29
N GLN A 41 9.51 8.70 -5.62
CA GLN A 41 9.51 8.10 -4.27
C GLN A 41 8.72 8.93 -3.26
N SER A 42 8.76 10.26 -3.36
CA SER A 42 7.95 11.15 -2.51
C SER A 42 6.44 11.00 -2.77
N TYR A 43 6.02 10.68 -4.00
CA TYR A 43 4.62 10.38 -4.28
C TYR A 43 4.20 9.04 -3.67
N ILE A 44 5.02 7.99 -3.78
CA ILE A 44 4.80 6.72 -3.07
C ILE A 44 4.67 6.94 -1.56
N SER A 45 5.58 7.72 -0.97
CA SER A 45 5.55 8.02 0.47
C SER A 45 4.23 8.66 0.91
N ARG A 46 3.70 9.61 0.13
CA ARG A 46 2.41 10.24 0.39
C ARG A 46 1.25 9.24 0.28
N LEU A 47 1.23 8.42 -0.77
CA LEU A 47 0.20 7.39 -0.97
C LEU A 47 0.22 6.36 0.16
N GLU A 48 1.38 5.83 0.52
CA GLU A 48 1.55 4.86 1.61
C GLU A 48 1.00 5.39 2.94
N LYS A 49 1.34 6.64 3.32
CA LYS A 49 0.79 7.28 4.52
C LYS A 49 -0.74 7.35 4.50
N ARG A 50 -1.33 7.71 3.36
CA ARG A 50 -2.79 7.83 3.19
C ARG A 50 -3.47 6.47 3.29
N ILE A 51 -2.91 5.45 2.63
CA ILE A 51 -3.43 4.08 2.62
C ILE A 51 -3.36 3.47 4.02
N ILE A 52 -2.21 3.56 4.70
CA ILE A 52 -2.05 3.08 6.08
C ILE A 52 -3.05 3.76 7.02
N SER A 53 -3.24 5.08 6.89
CA SER A 53 -4.22 5.82 7.70
C SER A 53 -5.66 5.33 7.46
N ARG A 54 -6.01 5.00 6.21
CA ARG A 54 -7.30 4.42 5.86
C ARG A 54 -7.48 3.02 6.45
N LEU A 55 -6.50 2.14 6.27
CA LEU A 55 -6.54 0.78 6.80
C LEU A 55 -6.66 0.76 8.33
N LYS A 56 -5.93 1.63 9.04
CA LYS A 56 -6.05 1.79 10.49
C LYS A 56 -7.48 2.15 10.91
N ARG A 57 -8.12 3.09 10.22
CA ARG A 57 -9.52 3.47 10.50
C ARG A 57 -10.49 2.33 10.26
N GLU A 58 -10.29 1.56 9.19
CA GLU A 58 -11.15 0.40 8.89
C GLU A 58 -10.99 -0.70 9.93
N ILE A 59 -9.76 -1.03 10.35
CA ILE A 59 -9.52 -2.01 11.41
C ILE A 59 -10.19 -1.59 12.72
N LEU A 60 -10.09 -0.30 13.10
CA LEU A 60 -10.75 0.22 14.30
C LEU A 60 -12.28 0.17 14.24
N ARG A 61 -12.89 0.16 13.05
CA ARG A 61 -14.35 0.01 12.88
C ARG A 61 -14.82 -1.44 12.96
N MET A 62 -13.92 -2.40 12.78
CA MET A 62 -14.22 -3.84 12.84
C MET A 62 -14.04 -4.42 14.25
N LEU A 63 -13.47 -3.64 15.17
CA LEU A 63 -13.36 -3.93 16.61
C LEU A 63 -14.56 -3.33 17.35
#